data_AF-A0A923QAI2-F1
#
_entry.id   AF-A0A923QAI2-F1
#
_cell.length_a   1.000
_cell.length_b   1.000
_cell.length_c   1.000
_cell.angle_alpha   90.00
_cell.angle_beta   90.00
_cell.angle_gamma   90.00
#
_symmetry.space_group_name_H-M   'P 1'
#
loop_
_entity.id
_entity.type
_entity.pdbx_description
1 polymer ?
#
loop_
_entity_poly.entity_id
_entity_poly.type
_entity_poly.pdbx_seq_one_letter_code
_entity_poly.pdbx_strand_id
1 'polypeptide(L)'
;MATAVPPFAELVAPPDWRTVDFISDLHLHESEPATFKAWQHYLESTPADAVFILGDLFEVWIGDDAAADPFAADCVQALVAAARSKAIFFMHGNRDFLVGQTFMALCNTTLLDAPTALTFAGQRWLLSHGDALCLDDLDYMAFRRQVRSPGWQ
;
A
#
# COMPACT_ATOMS: atom_id res chain seq x y z
N MET A 1 20.86 -25.06 -11.05
CA MET A 1 21.43 -23.73 -10.72
C MET A 1 20.38 -23.00 -9.90
N ALA A 2 20.67 -22.67 -8.64
CA ALA A 2 19.78 -21.78 -7.89
C ALA A 2 19.82 -20.42 -8.57
N THR A 3 18.67 -19.89 -8.98
CA THR A 3 18.57 -18.55 -9.54
C THR A 3 19.10 -17.55 -8.53
N ALA A 4 20.09 -16.73 -8.92
CA ALA A 4 20.72 -15.73 -8.05
C ALA A 4 19.77 -14.58 -7.65
N VAL A 5 18.59 -14.51 -8.30
CA VAL A 5 17.55 -13.53 -8.00
C VAL A 5 16.52 -14.18 -7.08
N PRO A 6 16.26 -13.62 -5.88
CA PRO A 6 15.19 -14.09 -5.01
C PRO A 6 13.84 -14.06 -5.74
N PRO A 7 12.96 -15.05 -5.55
CA PRO A 7 11.60 -14.96 -6.07
C PRO A 7 10.90 -13.75 -5.43
N PHE A 8 10.17 -12.99 -6.23
CA PHE A 8 9.29 -11.92 -5.76
C PHE A 8 7.91 -12.10 -6.38
N ALA A 9 6.87 -11.63 -5.68
CA ALA A 9 5.49 -11.82 -6.09
C ALA A 9 5.25 -11.21 -7.48
N GLU A 10 4.42 -11.88 -8.29
CA GLU A 10 4.00 -11.39 -9.59
C GLU A 10 2.49 -11.20 -9.61
N LEU A 11 2.06 -10.03 -10.06
CA LEU A 11 0.67 -9.68 -10.33
C LEU A 11 0.51 -9.47 -11.84
N VAL A 12 -0.35 -10.27 -12.47
CA VAL A 12 -0.73 -10.06 -13.88
C VAL A 12 -2.04 -9.31 -13.89
N ALA A 13 -2.04 -8.09 -14.44
CA ALA A 13 -3.24 -7.29 -14.56
C ALA A 13 -4.29 -8.00 -15.44
N PRO A 14 -5.58 -7.97 -15.04
CA PRO A 14 -6.69 -8.38 -15.89
C PRO A 14 -6.62 -7.72 -17.28
N PRO A 15 -6.96 -8.46 -18.36
CA PRO A 15 -6.82 -7.96 -19.73
C PRO A 15 -7.78 -6.82 -20.08
N ASP A 16 -8.81 -6.60 -19.27
CA ASP A 16 -9.81 -5.54 -19.42
C ASP A 16 -9.41 -4.23 -18.74
N TRP A 17 -8.37 -4.22 -17.90
CA TRP A 17 -7.82 -2.98 -17.35
C TRP A 17 -7.16 -2.13 -18.45
N ARG A 18 -7.47 -0.85 -18.42
CA ARG A 18 -7.00 0.19 -19.35
C ARG A 18 -6.12 1.21 -18.67
N THR A 19 -6.43 1.55 -17.43
CA THR A 19 -5.72 2.58 -16.67
C THR A 19 -5.44 2.07 -15.27
N VAL A 20 -4.20 2.26 -14.81
CA VAL A 20 -3.81 2.00 -13.42
C VAL A 20 -3.12 3.24 -12.87
N ASP A 21 -3.41 3.57 -11.62
CA ASP A 21 -2.78 4.68 -10.92
C ASP A 21 -1.86 4.17 -9.81
N PHE A 22 -0.81 4.94 -9.51
CA PHE A 22 0.10 4.71 -8.40
C PHE A 22 0.12 5.95 -7.51
N ILE A 23 -0.06 5.76 -6.20
CA ILE A 23 0.04 6.81 -5.18
C ILE A 23 0.87 6.30 -4.01
N SER A 24 1.53 7.18 -3.26
CA SER A 24 2.29 6.86 -2.04
C SER A 24 2.52 8.12 -1.22
N ASP A 25 2.96 7.97 0.03
CA ASP A 25 3.45 9.08 0.88
C ASP A 25 2.38 10.16 1.13
N LEU A 26 1.14 9.72 1.35
CA LEU A 26 0.01 10.59 1.66
C LEU A 26 0.03 11.04 3.12
N HIS A 27 0.53 10.18 4.02
CA HIS A 27 0.62 10.47 5.44
C HIS A 27 -0.71 10.95 6.05
N LEU A 28 -1.79 10.22 5.75
CA LEU A 28 -3.12 10.52 6.26
C LEU A 28 -3.10 10.59 7.79
N HIS A 29 -3.62 11.70 8.31
CA HIS A 29 -3.71 12.00 9.74
C HIS A 29 -4.90 12.92 10.01
N GLU A 30 -5.53 12.79 11.18
CA GLU A 30 -6.72 13.57 11.56
C GLU A 30 -6.47 15.09 11.59
N SER A 31 -5.23 15.50 11.87
CA SER A 31 -4.84 16.92 11.88
C SER A 31 -4.69 17.52 10.48
N GLU A 32 -4.71 16.70 9.43
CA GLU A 32 -4.52 17.11 8.03
C GLU A 32 -5.78 16.81 7.18
N PRO A 33 -6.95 17.41 7.52
CA PRO A 33 -8.22 17.09 6.87
C PRO A 33 -8.26 17.50 5.39
N ALA A 34 -7.41 18.42 4.95
CA ALA A 34 -7.30 18.80 3.54
C ALA A 34 -6.70 17.67 2.70
N THR A 35 -5.66 17.00 3.21
CA THR A 35 -5.02 15.84 2.57
C THR A 35 -5.98 14.68 2.47
N PHE A 36 -6.70 14.37 3.56
CA PHE A 36 -7.75 13.35 3.54
C PHE A 36 -8.82 13.63 2.48
N LYS A 37 -9.35 14.85 2.43
CA LYS A 37 -10.39 15.23 1.44
C LYS A 37 -9.88 15.15 0.01
N ALA A 38 -8.64 15.56 -0.25
CA ALA A 38 -8.03 15.46 -1.58
C ALA A 38 -7.90 14.00 -2.00
N TRP A 39 -7.42 13.13 -1.12
CA TRP A 39 -7.33 11.69 -1.37
C TRP A 39 -8.70 11.03 -1.58
N GLN A 40 -9.68 11.33 -0.73
CA GLN A 40 -11.05 10.83 -0.86
C GLN A 40 -11.65 11.23 -2.21
N HIS A 41 -11.56 12.52 -2.56
CA HIS A 41 -12.04 13.02 -3.85
C HIS A 41 -11.33 12.36 -5.04
N TYR A 42 -10.03 12.12 -4.93
CA TYR A 42 -9.27 11.38 -5.93
C TYR A 42 -9.81 9.95 -6.11
N LEU A 43 -10.03 9.19 -5.02
CA LEU A 43 -10.56 7.83 -5.10
C LEU A 43 -11.95 7.77 -5.75
N GLU A 44 -12.78 8.78 -5.51
CA GLU A 44 -14.12 8.92 -6.07
C GLU A 44 -14.11 9.25 -7.56
N SER A 45 -13.10 9.98 -8.03
CA SER A 45 -13.07 10.57 -9.37
C SER A 45 -12.12 9.88 -10.36
N THR A 46 -11.12 9.13 -9.88
CA THR A 46 -10.16 8.48 -10.78
C THR A 46 -10.86 7.48 -11.71
N PRO A 47 -10.57 7.51 -13.02
CA PRO A 47 -11.08 6.53 -13.98
C PRO A 47 -10.27 5.22 -13.97
N ALA A 48 -9.29 5.07 -13.09
CA ALA A 48 -8.42 3.89 -13.04
C ALA A 48 -9.20 2.62 -12.68
N ASP A 49 -8.86 1.53 -13.37
CA ASP A 49 -9.37 0.19 -13.10
C ASP A 49 -8.71 -0.40 -11.84
N ALA A 50 -7.49 0.04 -11.54
CA ALA A 50 -6.78 -0.29 -10.31
C ALA A 50 -5.98 0.89 -9.75
N VAL A 51 -5.94 0.99 -8.42
CA VAL A 51 -5.11 1.94 -7.68
C VAL A 51 -4.11 1.15 -6.82
N PHE A 52 -2.83 1.46 -7.00
CA PHE A 52 -1.73 0.89 -6.24
C PHE A 52 -1.22 1.92 -5.24
N ILE A 53 -1.41 1.65 -3.95
CA ILE A 53 -0.94 2.47 -2.84
C ILE A 53 0.42 1.91 -2.41
N LEU A 54 1.52 2.56 -2.80
CA LEU A 54 2.90 2.09 -2.64
C LEU A 54 3.54 2.58 -1.33
N GLY A 55 2.84 2.38 -0.21
CA GLY A 55 3.33 2.68 1.12
C GLY A 55 3.05 4.10 1.62
N ASP A 56 3.13 4.25 2.94
CA ASP A 56 2.96 5.50 3.67
C ASP A 56 1.63 6.21 3.34
N LEU A 57 0.56 5.42 3.27
CA LEU A 57 -0.80 5.97 3.20
C LEU A 57 -1.13 6.68 4.50
N PHE A 58 -0.77 6.09 5.64
CA PHE A 58 -1.02 6.65 6.97
C PHE A 58 0.25 7.27 7.55
N GLU A 59 0.09 8.33 8.34
CA GLU A 59 1.24 8.94 9.04
C GLU A 59 1.86 7.98 10.06
N VAL A 60 1.03 7.12 10.66
CA VAL A 60 1.43 6.03 11.55
C VAL A 60 0.35 4.94 11.56
N TRP A 61 0.75 3.67 11.62
CA TRP A 61 -0.15 2.56 11.91
C TRP A 61 0.44 1.68 13.01
N ILE A 62 -0.28 1.52 14.12
CA ILE A 62 0.19 0.78 15.30
C ILE A 62 -0.34 -0.66 15.38
N GLY A 63 -1.21 -1.04 14.45
CA GLY A 63 -1.91 -2.33 14.46
C GLY A 63 -3.34 -2.18 13.96
N ASP A 64 -3.94 -3.29 13.51
CA ASP A 64 -5.30 -3.28 12.92
C ASP A 64 -6.41 -2.96 13.94
N ASP A 65 -6.14 -3.03 15.24
CA ASP A 65 -7.03 -2.55 16.30
C ASP A 65 -7.23 -1.04 16.25
N ALA A 66 -6.28 -0.29 15.66
CA ALA A 66 -6.43 1.14 15.38
C ALA A 66 -7.57 1.44 14.40
N ALA A 67 -8.09 0.46 13.66
CA ALA A 67 -9.24 0.65 12.77
C ALA A 67 -10.54 1.04 13.52
N ALA A 68 -10.58 0.90 14.84
CA ALA A 68 -11.68 1.38 15.68
C ALA A 68 -11.63 2.89 15.95
N ASP A 69 -10.52 3.56 15.64
CA ASP A 69 -10.40 5.01 15.71
C ASP A 69 -11.34 5.69 14.69
N PRO A 70 -12.01 6.82 15.03
CA PRO A 70 -12.92 7.49 14.13
C PRO A 70 -12.30 7.90 12.78
N PHE A 71 -11.06 8.39 12.77
CA PHE A 71 -10.40 8.80 11.53
C PHE A 71 -10.03 7.60 10.66
N ALA A 72 -9.57 6.51 11.29
CA ALA A 72 -9.33 5.26 10.59
C ALA A 72 -10.62 4.69 9.98
N ALA A 73 -11.75 4.79 10.68
CA ALA A 73 -13.05 4.36 10.17
C ALA A 73 -13.49 5.16 8.92
N ASP A 74 -13.22 6.47 8.86
CA ASP A 74 -13.47 7.29 7.67
C ASP A 74 -12.59 6.83 6.49
N CYS A 75 -11.33 6.48 6.75
CA CYS A 75 -10.42 5.92 5.73
C CYS A 75 -10.91 4.56 5.20
N VAL A 76 -11.40 3.69 6.08
CA VAL A 76 -12.03 2.41 5.70
C VAL A 76 -13.22 2.66 4.79
N GLN A 77 -14.11 3.62 5.12
CA GLN A 77 -15.28 3.92 4.30
C GLN A 77 -14.88 4.40 2.89
N ALA A 78 -13.88 5.27 2.77
CA ALA A 78 -13.38 5.74 1.49
C ALA A 78 -12.81 4.59 0.63
N LEU A 79 -11.99 3.72 1.24
CA LEU A 79 -11.43 2.55 0.54
C LEU A 79 -12.51 1.56 0.12
N VAL A 80 -13.45 1.22 1.00
CA VAL A 80 -14.58 0.31 0.69
C VAL A 80 -15.43 0.87 -0.44
N ALA A 81 -15.72 2.17 -0.43
CA ALA A 81 -16.51 2.80 -1.49
C ALA A 81 -15.80 2.70 -2.84
N ALA A 82 -14.49 2.98 -2.88
CA ALA A 82 -13.69 2.88 -4.08
C ALA A 82 -13.55 1.42 -4.56
N ALA A 83 -13.34 0.47 -3.65
CA ALA A 83 -13.18 -0.96 -3.95
C ALA A 83 -14.43 -1.62 -4.56
N ARG A 84 -15.57 -0.92 -4.63
CA ARG A 84 -16.78 -1.40 -5.34
C ARG A 84 -16.65 -1.36 -6.86
N SER A 85 -15.78 -0.50 -7.39
CA SER A 85 -15.67 -0.27 -8.84
C SER A 85 -14.25 -0.36 -9.40
N LYS A 86 -13.23 -0.43 -8.55
CA LYS A 86 -11.83 -0.57 -8.95
C LYS A 86 -11.09 -1.50 -8.00
N ALA A 87 -10.05 -2.16 -8.48
CA ALA A 87 -9.16 -2.93 -7.63
C ALA A 87 -8.26 -1.98 -6.82
N ILE A 88 -8.04 -2.29 -5.55
CA ILE A 88 -7.17 -1.49 -4.70
C ILE A 88 -6.11 -2.41 -4.11
N PHE A 89 -4.86 -2.04 -4.33
CA PHE A 89 -3.69 -2.73 -3.81
C PHE A 89 -2.96 -1.82 -2.84
N PHE A 90 -2.48 -2.40 -1.75
CA PHE A 90 -1.72 -1.71 -0.73
C PHE A 90 -0.38 -2.39 -0.56
N MET A 91 0.69 -1.62 -0.48
CA MET A 91 2.02 -2.09 -0.10
C MET A 91 2.43 -1.34 1.16
N HIS A 92 3.08 -2.01 2.09
CA HIS A 92 3.62 -1.34 3.29
C HIS A 92 4.69 -0.32 2.95
N GLY A 93 4.57 0.86 3.54
CA GLY A 93 5.66 1.81 3.68
C GLY A 93 6.44 1.60 4.97
N ASN A 94 7.19 2.62 5.40
CA ASN A 94 7.95 2.60 6.66
C ASN A 94 7.19 3.21 7.84
N ARG A 95 5.98 3.76 7.63
CA ARG A 95 5.10 4.27 8.70
C ARG A 95 3.91 3.38 9.01
N ASP A 96 3.49 2.58 8.04
CA ASP A 96 2.28 1.78 8.09
C ASP A 96 2.54 0.27 7.85
N PHE A 97 3.76 -0.19 8.14
CA PHE A 97 4.18 -1.59 8.00
C PHE A 97 3.49 -2.58 8.94
N LEU A 98 2.69 -2.09 9.89
CA LEU A 98 1.85 -2.91 10.77
C LEU A 98 0.42 -3.10 10.23
N VAL A 99 0.07 -2.51 9.09
CA VAL A 99 -1.22 -2.75 8.44
C VAL A 99 -1.35 -4.24 8.12
N GLY A 100 -2.34 -4.91 8.69
CA GLY A 100 -2.51 -6.34 8.60
C GLY A 100 -3.63 -6.77 7.65
N GLN A 101 -3.79 -8.09 7.54
CA GLN A 101 -4.84 -8.69 6.72
C GLN A 101 -6.25 -8.38 7.24
N THR A 102 -6.42 -8.10 8.54
CA THR A 102 -7.72 -7.74 9.11
C THR A 102 -8.18 -6.39 8.55
N PHE A 103 -7.30 -5.39 8.56
CA PHE A 103 -7.60 -4.08 7.98
C PHE A 103 -7.83 -4.17 6.47
N MET A 104 -7.01 -4.95 5.76
CA MET A 104 -7.16 -5.17 4.32
C MET A 104 -8.51 -5.78 3.96
N ALA A 105 -8.96 -6.77 4.74
CA ALA A 105 -10.27 -7.39 4.60
C ALA A 105 -11.42 -6.41 4.89
N LEU A 106 -11.29 -5.56 5.92
CA LEU A 106 -12.26 -4.51 6.22
C LEU A 106 -12.41 -3.52 5.06
N CYS A 107 -11.30 -3.19 4.38
CA CYS A 107 -11.29 -2.23 3.29
C CYS A 107 -11.65 -2.81 1.91
N ASN A 108 -11.76 -4.15 1.78
CA ASN A 108 -11.82 -4.85 0.50
C ASN A 108 -10.63 -4.52 -0.43
N THR A 109 -9.43 -4.49 0.16
CA THR A 109 -8.16 -4.17 -0.50
C THR A 109 -7.20 -5.35 -0.45
N THR A 110 -6.26 -5.43 -1.38
CA THR A 110 -5.26 -6.52 -1.44
C THR A 110 -3.89 -6.04 -0.97
N LEU A 111 -3.34 -6.69 0.06
CA LEU A 111 -1.96 -6.45 0.49
C LEU A 111 -0.96 -7.08 -0.49
N LEU A 112 0.01 -6.29 -0.95
CA LEU A 112 1.10 -6.71 -1.82
C LEU A 112 2.38 -6.94 -1.03
N ASP A 113 3.16 -7.92 -1.49
CA ASP A 113 4.54 -8.08 -1.07
C ASP A 113 5.41 -6.93 -1.59
N ALA A 114 6.43 -6.56 -0.81
CA ALA A 114 7.45 -5.60 -1.23
C ALA A 114 8.78 -6.33 -1.54
N PRO A 115 9.28 -6.35 -2.78
CA PRO A 115 8.67 -5.80 -4.01
C PRO A 115 7.66 -6.75 -4.67
N THR A 116 6.83 -6.21 -5.57
CA THR A 116 5.92 -6.98 -6.45
C THR A 116 6.18 -6.62 -7.92
N ALA A 117 6.21 -7.59 -8.82
CA ALA A 117 6.21 -7.37 -10.27
C ALA A 117 4.79 -7.25 -10.80
N LEU A 118 4.40 -6.09 -11.33
CA LEU A 118 3.16 -5.93 -12.09
C LEU A 118 3.40 -6.16 -13.58
N THR A 119 2.66 -7.06 -14.20
CA THR A 119 2.54 -7.15 -15.66
C THR A 119 1.29 -6.39 -16.10
N PHE A 120 1.47 -5.27 -16.80
CA PHE A 120 0.39 -4.40 -17.26
C PHE A 120 0.74 -3.74 -18.60
N ALA A 121 -0.24 -3.64 -19.50
CA ALA A 121 -0.09 -3.04 -20.83
C ALA A 121 1.11 -3.57 -21.65
N GLY A 122 1.38 -4.89 -21.55
CA GLY A 122 2.49 -5.55 -22.26
C GLY A 122 3.88 -5.24 -21.68
N GLN A 123 3.95 -4.57 -20.52
CA GLN A 123 5.18 -4.24 -19.82
C GLN A 123 5.21 -4.89 -18.43
N ARG A 124 6.42 -5.00 -17.87
CA ARG A 124 6.65 -5.50 -16.52
C ARG A 124 7.27 -4.40 -15.66
N TRP A 125 6.59 -4.07 -14.57
CA TRP A 125 6.90 -2.99 -13.66
C TRP A 125 7.30 -3.57 -12.31
N LEU A 126 8.40 -3.10 -11.72
CA LEU A 126 8.75 -3.46 -10.35
C LEU A 126 8.18 -2.41 -9.40
N LEU A 127 7.32 -2.85 -8.49
CA LEU A 127 6.69 -2.01 -7.49
C LEU A 127 7.42 -2.16 -6.16
N SER A 128 7.76 -1.03 -5.56
CA SER A 128 8.32 -0.94 -4.21
C SER A 128 7.92 0.39 -3.60
N HIS A 129 7.80 0.45 -2.27
CA HIS A 129 7.76 1.72 -1.57
C HIS A 129 9.05 2.52 -1.79
N GLY A 130 10.20 1.85 -1.69
CA GLY A 130 11.51 2.40 -2.07
C GLY A 130 12.50 2.51 -0.92
N ASP A 131 12.03 2.51 0.31
CA ASP A 131 12.84 2.51 1.54
C ASP A 131 13.93 1.42 1.57
N ALA A 132 13.65 0.23 1.02
CA ALA A 132 14.59 -0.88 0.91
C ALA A 132 15.80 -0.61 0.00
N LEU A 133 15.74 0.44 -0.83
CA LEU A 133 16.79 0.84 -1.75
C LEU A 133 17.77 1.84 -1.12
N CYS A 134 17.46 2.39 0.06
CA CYS A 134 18.30 3.33 0.80
C CYS A 134 19.44 2.62 1.55
N LEU A 135 20.28 1.88 0.82
CA LEU A 135 21.28 0.96 1.38
C LEU A 135 22.38 1.66 2.18
N ASP A 136 22.61 2.95 1.94
CA ASP A 136 23.62 3.74 2.64
C ASP A 136 23.14 4.22 4.02
N ASP A 137 21.83 4.20 4.30
CA ASP A 137 21.29 4.51 5.62
C ASP A 137 21.30 3.26 6.51
N LEU A 138 22.47 2.96 7.07
CA LEU A 138 22.71 1.73 7.85
C LEU A 138 21.84 1.64 9.10
N ASP A 139 21.57 2.77 9.76
CA ASP A 139 20.75 2.84 10.97
C ASP A 139 19.28 2.55 10.62
N TYR A 140 18.76 3.17 9.56
CA TYR A 140 17.43 2.86 9.04
C TYR A 140 17.33 1.40 8.58
N MET A 141 18.33 0.88 7.86
CA MET A 141 18.36 -0.52 7.44
C MET A 141 18.35 -1.50 8.62
N ALA A 142 19.00 -1.16 9.74
CA ALA A 142 18.95 -1.96 10.98
C ALA A 142 17.55 -1.91 11.61
N PHE A 143 16.98 -0.72 11.74
CA PHE A 143 15.63 -0.51 12.25
C PHE A 143 14.59 -1.26 11.41
N ARG A 144 14.63 -1.12 10.08
CA ARG A 144 13.75 -1.79 9.12
C ARG A 144 13.77 -3.30 9.27
N ARG A 145 14.96 -3.90 9.44
CA ARG A 145 15.09 -5.35 9.68
C ARG A 145 14.45 -5.78 11.00
N GLN A 146 14.57 -4.96 12.04
CA GLN A 146 13.99 -5.25 13.35
C GLN A 146 12.45 -5.21 13.30
N VAL A 147 11.88 -4.12 12.80
CA VAL A 147 10.42 -3.91 12.83
C VAL A 147 9.63 -4.77 11.84
N ARG A 148 10.31 -5.34 10.84
CA ARG A 148 9.73 -6.33 9.90
C ARG A 148 10.04 -7.79 10.30
N SER A 149 10.58 -8.02 11.50
CA SER A 149 10.85 -9.38 11.98
C SER A 149 9.61 -10.01 12.64
N PRO A 150 9.36 -11.32 12.50
CA PRO A 150 8.19 -11.97 13.10
C PRO A 150 8.11 -11.93 14.63
N GLY A 151 9.22 -11.63 15.32
CA GLY A 151 9.21 -11.48 16.77
C GLY A 151 8.79 -10.09 17.24
N TRP A 152 8.70 -9.13 16.32
CA TRP A 152 8.32 -7.75 16.58
C TRP A 152 6.88 -7.46 16.15
N GLN A 153 6.47 -7.97 14.98
CA GLN A 153 5.10 -7.88 14.43
C GLN A 153 4.19 -8.94 15.04
#